data_AF-A0A0H1AMV7-F1
#
_entry.id   AF-A0A0H1AMV7-F1
#
_cell.length_a   1.000
_cell.length_b   1.000
_cell.length_c   1.000
_cell.angle_alpha   90.00
_cell.angle_beta   90.00
_cell.angle_gamma   90.00
#
_symmetry.space_group_name_H-M   'P 1'
#
loop_
_entity.id
_entity.type
_entity.pdbx_description
1 polymer ?
#
loop_
_entity_poly.entity_id
_entity_poly.type
_entity_poly.pdbx_seq_one_letter_code
_entity_poly.pdbx_strand_id
1 'polypeptide(L)'
;MQGRKRVEARWSDLQPYFEVMRAAHAAGASSVMILRLVHLSEDGRSAISQIKVSGHLISARAAAAYYEFLCRYMAGDWEALPEIRLIGGIRRPLLQEFRLDGINFWMGAYDWSERRPIGKLLMWVFVPVWTVLLWPFHMLTLLGSRLGWVPQFPQKDLDEAAYDPGKDGPIPEALARKIQPLGEIALPERVLYIGSILLGGGLWVWLIAWMSTLEW
;
A
#
# COMPACT_ATOMS: atom_id res chain seq x y z
N MET A 1 -28.09 6.53 0.15
CA MET A 1 -26.74 6.82 0.68
C MET A 1 -26.37 8.22 0.25
N GLN A 2 -26.34 9.18 1.18
CA GLN A 2 -25.92 10.55 0.87
C GLN A 2 -24.45 10.53 0.45
N GLY A 3 -24.18 10.85 -0.82
CA GLY A 3 -22.84 11.20 -1.25
C GLY A 3 -22.35 12.31 -0.32
N ARG A 4 -21.32 12.01 0.47
CA ARG A 4 -20.72 13.00 1.38
C ARG A 4 -20.36 14.22 0.53
N LYS A 5 -20.95 15.38 0.85
CA LYS A 5 -20.55 16.67 0.29
C LYS A 5 -19.03 16.73 0.29
N ARG A 6 -18.44 17.01 -0.88
CA ARG A 6 -17.00 17.23 -1.02
C ARG A 6 -16.61 18.30 0.00
N VAL A 7 -15.68 17.97 0.90
CA VAL A 7 -15.17 18.95 1.86
C VAL A 7 -14.24 19.87 1.07
N GLU A 8 -14.75 21.04 0.70
CA GLU A 8 -14.00 22.08 0.00
C GLU A 8 -13.39 23.01 1.05
N ALA A 9 -12.24 22.62 1.61
CA ALA A 9 -11.40 23.51 2.42
C ALA A 9 -10.22 23.97 1.56
N ARG A 10 -9.85 25.26 1.66
CA ARG A 10 -8.63 25.74 0.99
C ARG A 10 -7.43 25.10 1.68
N TRP A 11 -6.42 24.73 0.90
CA TRP A 11 -5.21 24.10 1.42
C TRP A 11 -4.53 24.92 2.53
N SER A 12 -4.57 26.26 2.42
CA SER A 12 -4.03 27.21 3.40
C SER A 12 -4.66 27.11 4.78
N ASP A 13 -5.90 26.63 4.86
CA ASP A 13 -6.72 26.64 6.08
C ASP A 13 -6.63 25.30 6.82
N LEU A 14 -5.93 24.32 6.22
CA LEU A 14 -5.78 22.97 6.72
C LEU A 14 -4.49 22.83 7.54
N GLN A 15 -4.62 22.36 8.78
CA GLN A 15 -3.49 22.03 9.64
C GLN A 15 -3.29 20.52 9.76
N PRO A 16 -2.05 20.02 9.84
CA PRO A 16 -1.78 18.61 10.05
C PRO A 16 -2.13 18.19 11.48
N TYR A 17 -2.92 17.12 11.60
CA TYR A 17 -3.22 16.46 12.86
C TYR A 17 -2.82 14.99 12.77
N PHE A 18 -1.92 14.57 13.65
CA PHE A 18 -1.44 13.18 13.72
C PHE A 18 -2.17 12.45 14.84
N GLU A 19 -3.02 11.50 14.46
CA GLU A 19 -3.75 10.66 15.40
C GLU A 19 -3.01 9.32 15.58
N VAL A 20 -2.76 8.93 16.83
CA VAL A 20 -2.22 7.61 17.16
C VAL A 20 -3.39 6.68 17.43
N MET A 21 -3.65 5.75 16.51
CA MET A 21 -4.57 4.66 16.77
C MET A 21 -3.81 3.46 17.32
N ARG A 22 -4.15 3.08 18.55
CA ARG A 22 -3.66 1.85 19.19
C ARG A 22 -4.74 0.81 19.11
N ALA A 23 -4.41 -0.35 18.57
CA ALA A 23 -5.31 -1.48 18.57
C ALA A 23 -4.62 -2.64 19.31
N ALA A 24 -5.28 -3.12 20.38
CA ALA A 24 -4.86 -4.30 21.13
C ALA A 24 -5.65 -5.51 20.60
N HIS A 25 -4.93 -6.56 20.21
CA HIS A 25 -5.49 -7.78 19.62
C HIS A 25 -4.91 -8.97 20.38
N ALA A 26 -5.52 -10.15 20.26
CA ALA A 26 -5.04 -11.37 20.92
C ALA A 26 -3.57 -11.74 20.58
N ALA A 27 -3.05 -11.27 19.45
CA ALA A 27 -1.67 -11.49 19.00
C ALA A 27 -0.69 -10.35 19.37
N GLY A 28 -1.12 -9.30 20.08
CA GLY A 28 -0.27 -8.17 20.50
C GLY A 28 -0.92 -6.79 20.35
N ALA A 29 -0.15 -5.74 20.61
CA ALA A 29 -0.56 -4.36 20.41
C ALA A 29 0.11 -3.77 19.16
N SER A 30 -0.69 -3.20 18.26
CA SER A 30 -0.19 -2.44 17.11
C SER A 30 -0.55 -0.96 17.27
N SER A 31 0.34 -0.09 16.80
CA SER A 31 0.09 1.34 16.72
C SER A 31 0.19 1.77 15.28
N VAL A 32 -0.81 2.49 14.80
CA VAL A 32 -0.82 3.11 13.48
C VAL A 32 -0.99 4.60 13.63
N MET A 33 -0.30 5.35 12.79
CA MET A 33 -0.40 6.80 12.71
C MET A 33 -1.35 7.16 11.57
N ILE A 34 -2.30 8.05 11.85
CA ILE A 34 -3.23 8.56 10.86
C ILE A 34 -2.96 10.05 10.68
N LEU A 35 -2.63 10.44 9.46
CA LEU A 35 -2.57 11.85 9.09
C LEU A 35 -3.97 12.33 8.69
N ARG A 36 -4.46 13.34 9.42
CA ARG A 36 -5.64 14.11 9.09
C ARG A 36 -5.24 15.55 8.79
N LEU A 37 -5.91 16.16 7.83
CA LEU A 37 -5.86 17.60 7.61
C LEU A 37 -7.13 18.21 8.19
N VAL A 38 -6.97 19.13 9.14
CA VAL A 38 -8.07 19.67 9.94
C VAL A 38 -8.19 21.16 9.69
N HIS A 39 -9.39 21.59 9.34
CA HIS A 39 -9.74 23.01 9.37
C HIS A 39 -10.23 23.33 10.77
N LEU A 40 -9.48 24.13 11.51
CA LEU A 40 -9.83 24.55 12.87
C LEU A 40 -10.84 25.71 12.86
N SER A 41 -11.64 25.81 13.91
CA SER A 41 -12.48 26.98 14.19
C SER A 41 -11.64 28.22 14.46
N GLU A 42 -12.24 29.40 14.35
CA GLU A 42 -11.55 30.68 14.59
C GLU A 42 -10.88 30.76 15.97
N ASP A 43 -11.43 30.06 16.98
CA ASP A 43 -10.88 29.96 18.32
C ASP A 43 -9.81 28.86 18.48
N GLY A 44 -9.56 28.06 17.44
CA GLY A 44 -8.60 26.96 17.40
C GLY A 44 -8.99 25.72 18.22
N ARG A 45 -10.19 25.68 18.81
CA ARG A 45 -10.56 24.64 19.79
C ARG A 45 -11.33 23.47 19.19
N SER A 46 -11.90 23.63 18.01
CA SER A 46 -12.72 22.62 17.36
C SER A 46 -12.35 22.44 15.89
N ALA A 47 -12.57 21.25 15.35
CA ALA A 47 -12.42 20.97 13.92
C ALA A 47 -13.74 21.30 13.19
N ILE A 48 -13.75 22.31 12.34
CA ILE A 48 -14.87 22.62 11.43
C ILE A 48 -15.03 21.48 10.41
N SER A 49 -13.91 21.01 9.86
CA SER A 49 -13.88 19.91 8.90
C SER A 49 -12.56 19.16 8.94
N GLN A 50 -12.56 17.92 8.46
CA GLN A 50 -11.38 17.07 8.43
C GLN A 50 -11.32 16.24 7.16
N ILE A 51 -10.12 16.08 6.61
CA ILE A 51 -9.81 15.21 5.48
C ILE A 51 -8.83 14.14 5.98
N LYS A 52 -9.23 12.87 5.91
CA LYS A 52 -8.32 11.75 6.20
C LYS A 52 -7.44 11.53 4.96
N VAL A 53 -6.13 11.76 5.07
CA VAL A 53 -5.23 11.72 3.92
C VAL A 53 -4.46 10.40 3.80
N SER A 54 -4.28 9.67 4.92
CA SER A 54 -3.70 8.34 4.89
C SER A 54 -4.39 7.38 5.86
N GLY A 55 -4.54 6.13 5.41
CA GLY A 55 -5.20 5.04 6.11
C GLY A 55 -4.40 4.56 7.33
N HIS A 56 -3.10 4.31 7.12
CA HIS A 56 -2.21 3.67 8.08
C HIS A 56 -0.75 4.00 7.77
N LEU A 57 -0.11 4.80 8.62
CA LEU A 57 1.33 5.08 8.56
C LEU A 57 2.02 4.38 9.72
N ILE A 58 3.21 3.82 9.47
CA ILE A 58 3.92 2.97 10.42
C ILE A 58 4.58 3.80 11.55
N SER A 59 4.77 5.11 11.36
CA SER A 59 5.39 5.99 12.36
C SER A 59 5.03 7.46 12.20
N ALA A 60 5.26 8.26 13.26
CA ALA A 60 5.09 9.72 13.22
C ALA A 60 6.03 10.36 12.19
N ARG A 61 7.25 9.82 12.03
CA ARG A 61 8.19 10.25 10.99
C ARG A 61 7.64 10.01 9.58
N ALA A 62 7.03 8.85 9.34
CA ALA A 62 6.38 8.57 8.06
C ALA A 62 5.19 9.52 7.80
N ALA A 63 4.45 9.87 8.85
CA ALA A 63 3.36 10.85 8.76
C ALA A 63 3.85 12.26 8.46
N ALA A 64 4.93 12.70 9.11
CA ALA A 64 5.56 13.99 8.82
C ALA A 64 6.13 14.05 7.39
N ALA A 65 6.83 13.00 6.95
CA ALA A 65 7.37 12.92 5.59
C ALA A 65 6.26 12.94 4.53
N TYR A 66 5.14 12.26 4.78
CA TYR A 66 3.98 12.30 3.88
C TYR A 66 3.29 13.66 3.88
N TYR A 67 3.21 14.34 5.02
CA TYR A 67 2.72 15.70 5.08
C TYR A 67 3.62 16.68 4.31
N GLU A 68 4.94 16.58 4.47
CA GLU A 68 5.90 17.38 3.71
C GLU A 68 5.77 17.17 2.20
N PHE A 69 5.62 15.91 1.77
CA PHE A 69 5.32 15.57 0.38
C PHE A 69 4.08 16.32 -0.14
N LEU A 70 2.98 16.33 0.63
CA LEU A 70 1.75 17.02 0.24
C LEU A 70 1.96 18.54 0.17
N CYS A 71 2.68 19.14 1.12
CA CYS A 71 3.00 20.57 1.09
C CYS A 71 3.74 20.95 -0.20
N ARG A 72 4.78 20.19 -0.56
CA ARG A 72 5.57 20.43 -1.78
C ARG A 72 4.73 20.21 -3.04
N TYR A 73 3.92 19.16 -3.06
CA TYR A 73 3.02 18.86 -4.17
C TYR A 73 2.03 20.00 -4.43
N MET A 74 1.38 20.50 -3.36
CA MET A 74 0.40 21.58 -3.44
C MET A 74 1.03 22.95 -3.73
N ALA A 75 2.29 23.17 -3.31
CA ALA A 75 3.04 24.38 -3.64
C ALA A 75 3.59 24.39 -5.09
N GLY A 76 3.49 23.29 -5.82
CA GLY A 76 4.04 23.16 -7.17
C GLY A 76 5.54 22.89 -7.22
N ASP A 77 6.18 22.60 -6.09
CA ASP A 77 7.61 22.27 -5.99
C ASP A 77 7.86 20.80 -6.35
N TRP A 78 7.56 20.46 -7.61
CA TRP A 78 7.55 19.06 -8.07
C TRP A 78 8.96 18.48 -8.28
N GLU A 79 9.96 19.32 -8.54
CA GLU A 79 11.34 18.85 -8.72
C GLU A 79 11.92 18.27 -7.42
N ALA A 80 11.53 18.84 -6.28
CA ALA A 80 11.94 18.41 -4.96
C ALA A 80 11.14 17.20 -4.42
N LEU A 81 10.18 16.69 -5.18
CA LEU A 81 9.44 15.47 -4.82
C LEU A 81 10.29 14.21 -5.04
N PRO A 82 10.12 13.18 -4.20
CA PRO A 82 10.66 11.85 -4.48
C PRO A 82 9.99 11.23 -5.72
N GLU A 83 10.59 10.18 -6.26
CA GLU A 83 9.93 9.36 -7.28
C GLU A 83 8.67 8.70 -6.70
N ILE A 84 7.59 8.70 -7.49
CA ILE A 84 6.27 8.21 -7.12
C ILE A 84 6.01 6.96 -7.96
N ARG A 85 5.93 5.79 -7.32
CA ARG A 85 5.57 4.54 -8.00
C ARG A 85 4.07 4.31 -7.92
N LEU A 86 3.40 4.39 -9.06
CA LEU A 86 1.97 4.11 -9.16
C LEU A 86 1.72 2.62 -9.07
N ILE A 87 0.98 2.24 -8.03
CA ILE A 87 0.51 0.87 -7.86
C ILE A 87 -0.91 0.79 -8.41
N GLY A 88 -1.05 0.30 -9.64
CA GLY A 88 -2.34 0.24 -10.33
C GLY A 88 -3.30 -0.79 -9.74
N GLY A 89 -4.57 -0.38 -9.59
CA GLY A 89 -5.71 -1.27 -9.40
C GLY A 89 -5.86 -1.93 -8.01
N ILE A 90 -7.08 -2.37 -7.74
CA ILE A 90 -7.47 -3.13 -6.54
C ILE A 90 -7.15 -4.63 -6.70
N ARG A 91 -7.08 -5.13 -7.94
CA ARG A 91 -6.79 -6.53 -8.29
C ARG A 91 -5.60 -6.61 -9.23
N ARG A 92 -4.40 -6.71 -8.66
CA ARG A 92 -3.15 -6.73 -9.41
C ARG A 92 -2.91 -8.14 -9.97
N PRO A 93 -1.98 -8.32 -10.93
CA PRO A 93 -1.47 -9.65 -11.27
C PRO A 93 -0.97 -10.39 -10.02
N LEU A 94 -1.13 -11.71 -9.97
CA LEU A 94 -0.91 -12.52 -8.76
C LEU A 94 0.48 -12.33 -8.14
N LEU A 95 1.52 -12.25 -8.98
CA LEU A 95 2.88 -12.05 -8.49
C LEU A 95 3.12 -10.62 -7.98
N GLN A 96 2.38 -9.63 -8.48
CA GLN A 96 2.42 -8.27 -7.94
C GLN A 96 1.67 -8.19 -6.61
N GLU A 97 0.53 -8.86 -6.47
CA GLU A 97 -0.15 -9.02 -5.16
C GLU A 97 0.80 -9.69 -4.17
N PHE A 98 1.44 -10.79 -4.56
CA PHE A 98 2.42 -11.48 -3.73
C PHE A 98 3.64 -10.61 -3.34
N ARG A 99 4.14 -9.76 -4.26
CA ARG A 99 5.25 -8.83 -4.00
C ARG A 99 4.87 -7.68 -3.05
N LEU A 100 3.62 -7.22 -3.09
CA LEU A 100 3.19 -5.96 -2.48
C LEU A 100 2.32 -6.11 -1.24
N ASP A 101 1.64 -7.25 -1.08
CA ASP A 101 0.65 -7.42 -0.02
C ASP A 101 1.17 -8.18 1.20
N GLY A 102 0.54 -7.91 2.35
CA GLY A 102 0.75 -8.65 3.60
C GLY A 102 2.19 -8.56 4.11
N ILE A 103 2.75 -9.71 4.51
CA ILE A 103 4.12 -9.83 5.07
C ILE A 103 5.21 -9.46 4.06
N ASN A 104 4.88 -9.43 2.77
CA ASN A 104 5.82 -9.27 1.68
C ASN A 104 6.03 -7.82 1.22
N PHE A 105 5.30 -6.85 1.78
CA PHE A 105 5.32 -5.45 1.34
C PHE A 105 6.73 -4.84 1.24
N TRP A 106 7.66 -5.27 2.09
CA TRP A 106 9.05 -4.82 2.09
C TRP A 106 9.83 -5.24 0.81
N MET A 107 9.36 -6.27 0.11
CA MET A 107 9.89 -6.67 -1.20
C MET A 107 9.46 -5.73 -2.34
N GLY A 108 8.37 -4.99 -2.15
CA GLY A 108 7.91 -3.96 -3.09
C GLY A 108 8.80 -2.71 -3.14
N ALA A 109 9.61 -2.46 -2.11
CA ALA A 109 10.25 -1.16 -1.89
C ALA A 109 11.30 -0.75 -2.93
N TYR A 110 12.01 -1.72 -3.53
CA TYR A 110 13.05 -1.48 -4.53
C TYR A 110 12.90 -2.45 -5.69
N ASP A 111 13.21 -1.98 -6.90
CA ASP A 111 13.23 -2.86 -8.07
C ASP A 111 14.40 -3.84 -8.01
N TRP A 112 14.23 -5.01 -8.62
CA TRP A 112 15.23 -6.06 -8.57
C TRP A 112 16.60 -5.59 -9.07
N SER A 113 16.64 -4.75 -10.11
CA SER A 113 17.87 -4.17 -10.66
C SER A 113 18.62 -3.31 -9.63
N GLU A 114 17.89 -2.49 -8.87
CA GLU A 114 18.41 -1.53 -7.89
C GLU A 114 18.93 -2.21 -6.60
N ARG A 115 18.56 -3.46 -6.37
CA ARG A 115 18.97 -4.21 -5.18
C ARG A 115 20.45 -4.57 -5.23
N ARG A 116 21.13 -4.29 -4.10
CA ARG A 116 22.50 -4.75 -3.84
C ARG A 116 22.58 -6.28 -3.90
N PRO A 117 23.74 -6.87 -4.28
CA PRO A 117 23.92 -8.32 -4.36
C PRO A 117 23.54 -9.06 -3.06
N ILE A 118 23.93 -8.52 -1.91
CA ILE A 118 23.56 -9.08 -0.61
C ILE A 118 22.04 -9.08 -0.40
N GLY A 119 21.34 -8.01 -0.80
CA GLY A 119 19.88 -7.93 -0.70
C GLY A 119 19.19 -8.97 -1.58
N LYS A 120 19.71 -9.22 -2.79
CA LYS A 120 19.24 -10.28 -3.68
C LYS A 120 19.45 -11.67 -3.04
N LEU A 121 20.62 -11.94 -2.49
CA LEU A 121 20.93 -13.19 -1.80
C LEU A 121 19.98 -13.42 -0.61
N LEU A 122 19.78 -12.40 0.22
CA LEU A 122 18.86 -12.48 1.35
C LEU A 122 17.43 -12.76 0.90
N MET A 123 16.98 -12.18 -0.22
CA MET A 123 15.66 -12.49 -0.78
C MET A 123 15.55 -13.97 -1.19
N TRP A 124 16.59 -14.55 -1.81
CA TRP A 124 16.58 -15.97 -2.17
C TRP A 124 16.44 -16.92 -0.97
N VAL A 125 16.86 -16.49 0.23
CA VAL A 125 16.74 -17.29 1.46
C VAL A 125 15.43 -16.98 2.19
N PHE A 126 15.16 -15.69 2.43
CA PHE A 126 14.05 -15.28 3.28
C PHE A 126 12.69 -15.43 2.59
N VAL A 127 12.60 -15.20 1.27
CA VAL A 127 11.30 -15.27 0.59
C VAL A 127 10.73 -16.68 0.63
N PRO A 128 11.47 -17.75 0.30
CA PRO A 128 10.94 -19.12 0.44
C PRO A 128 10.58 -19.45 1.88
N VAL A 129 11.45 -19.13 2.84
CA VAL A 129 11.23 -19.42 4.27
C VAL A 129 9.97 -18.74 4.78
N TRP A 130 9.80 -17.44 4.55
CA TRP A 130 8.61 -16.71 4.99
C TRP A 130 7.35 -17.17 4.27
N THR A 131 7.44 -17.44 2.97
CA THR A 131 6.30 -17.94 2.18
C THR A 131 5.79 -19.26 2.73
N VAL A 132 6.70 -20.17 3.09
CA VAL A 132 6.35 -21.44 3.72
C VAL A 132 5.72 -21.21 5.09
N LEU A 133 6.40 -20.48 5.99
CA LEU A 133 5.93 -20.32 7.37
C LEU A 133 4.55 -19.65 7.45
N LEU A 134 4.29 -18.71 6.54
CA LEU A 134 3.09 -17.87 6.57
C LEU A 134 2.14 -18.17 5.41
N TRP A 135 2.28 -19.34 4.79
CA TRP A 135 1.49 -19.76 3.64
C TRP A 135 -0.03 -19.59 3.83
N PRO A 136 -0.64 -19.97 4.97
CA PRO A 136 -2.07 -19.79 5.17
C PRO A 136 -2.48 -18.31 5.10
N PHE A 137 -1.66 -17.40 5.65
CA PHE A 137 -1.92 -15.96 5.60
C PHE A 137 -1.76 -15.40 4.19
N HIS A 138 -0.76 -15.87 3.44
CA HIS A 138 -0.61 -15.50 2.02
C HIS A 138 -1.82 -15.96 1.21
N MET A 139 -2.30 -17.19 1.40
CA MET A 139 -3.49 -17.71 0.72
C MET A 139 -4.75 -16.95 1.09
N LEU A 140 -4.97 -16.64 2.37
CA LEU A 140 -6.13 -15.84 2.81
C LEU A 140 -6.13 -14.44 2.17
N THR A 141 -4.96 -13.81 2.09
CA THR A 141 -4.81 -12.47 1.50
C THR A 141 -5.07 -12.50 0.00
N LEU A 142 -4.48 -13.47 -0.71
CA LEU A 142 -4.65 -13.66 -2.16
C LEU A 142 -6.09 -14.08 -2.51
N LEU A 143 -6.69 -15.01 -1.76
CA LEU A 143 -8.09 -15.41 -1.97
C LEU A 143 -9.03 -14.25 -1.66
N GLY A 144 -8.80 -13.49 -0.59
CA GLY A 144 -9.60 -12.33 -0.24
C GLY A 144 -9.60 -11.25 -1.33
N SER A 145 -8.44 -10.97 -1.95
CA SER A 145 -8.34 -10.00 -3.05
C SER A 145 -9.10 -10.49 -4.31
N ARG A 146 -9.03 -11.80 -4.60
CA ARG A 146 -9.62 -12.41 -5.80
C ARG A 146 -11.10 -12.69 -5.68
N LEU A 147 -11.55 -13.19 -4.53
CA LEU A 147 -12.95 -13.51 -4.25
C LEU A 147 -13.81 -12.25 -4.03
N GLY A 148 -13.20 -11.06 -4.01
CA GLY A 148 -13.94 -9.80 -3.88
C GLY A 148 -14.44 -9.53 -2.47
N TRP A 149 -13.79 -10.12 -1.45
CA TRP A 149 -14.03 -9.77 -0.05
C TRP A 149 -13.49 -8.38 0.28
N VAL A 150 -12.60 -7.85 -0.57
CA VAL A 150 -12.20 -6.45 -0.57
C VAL A 150 -13.28 -5.62 -1.29
N PRO A 151 -13.81 -4.56 -0.67
CA PRO A 151 -14.81 -3.67 -1.28
C PRO A 151 -14.33 -3.17 -2.65
N GLN A 152 -15.14 -3.38 -3.68
CA GLN A 152 -14.88 -2.83 -5.01
C GLN A 152 -15.38 -1.38 -5.04
N PHE A 153 -14.52 -0.46 -5.49
CA PHE A 153 -15.02 0.81 -5.98
C PHE A 153 -15.80 0.53 -7.28
N PRO A 154 -17.04 1.02 -7.43
CA PRO A 154 -17.76 0.97 -8.70
C PRO A 154 -16.87 1.51 -9.82
N GLN A 155 -16.84 0.85 -10.98
CA GLN A 155 -16.03 1.32 -12.11
C GLN A 155 -16.34 2.79 -12.46
N LYS A 156 -17.62 3.17 -12.34
CA LYS A 156 -18.07 4.56 -12.48
C LYS A 156 -17.36 5.54 -11.53
N ASP A 157 -17.18 5.17 -10.26
CA ASP A 157 -16.51 6.03 -9.27
C ASP A 157 -15.00 6.12 -9.58
N LEU A 158 -14.42 5.05 -10.13
CA LEU A 158 -13.03 5.06 -10.61
C LEU A 158 -12.86 5.91 -11.86
N ASP A 159 -13.81 5.85 -12.81
CA ASP A 159 -13.79 6.63 -14.04
C ASP A 159 -14.06 8.12 -13.77
N GLU A 160 -14.92 8.45 -12.79
CA GLU A 160 -15.16 9.82 -12.34
C GLU A 160 -13.99 10.40 -11.53
N ALA A 161 -13.23 9.56 -10.82
CA ALA A 161 -12.03 9.96 -10.08
C ALA A 161 -10.75 9.87 -10.93
N ALA A 162 -10.82 9.26 -12.12
CA ALA A 162 -9.70 9.18 -13.02
C ALA A 162 -9.33 10.58 -13.50
N TYR A 163 -8.04 10.88 -13.44
CA TYR A 163 -7.49 12.11 -13.98
C TYR A 163 -7.84 12.22 -15.48
N ASP A 164 -8.51 13.31 -15.86
CA ASP A 164 -8.99 13.55 -17.21
C ASP A 164 -8.19 14.72 -17.82
N PRO A 165 -7.22 14.47 -18.72
CA PRO A 165 -6.39 15.52 -19.29
C PRO A 165 -7.19 16.62 -20.00
N GLY A 166 -8.41 16.31 -20.48
CA GLY A 166 -9.30 17.27 -21.14
C GLY A 166 -10.00 18.21 -20.16
N LYS A 167 -10.15 17.83 -18.89
CA LYS A 167 -10.77 18.66 -17.83
C LYS A 167 -9.76 19.28 -16.88
N ASP A 168 -8.73 18.53 -16.52
CA ASP A 168 -7.76 18.90 -15.49
C ASP A 168 -6.52 19.61 -16.08
N GLY A 169 -6.45 19.73 -17.40
CA GLY A 169 -5.24 20.18 -18.13
C GLY A 169 -4.13 19.14 -18.06
N PRO A 170 -3.04 19.25 -18.86
CA PRO A 170 -1.98 18.25 -18.89
C PRO A 170 -1.20 18.17 -17.58
N ILE A 171 -0.75 16.96 -17.19
CA ILE A 171 0.11 16.78 -16.02
C ILE A 171 1.39 17.57 -16.29
N PRO A 172 1.79 18.46 -15.38
CA PRO A 172 3.02 19.21 -15.53
C PRO A 172 4.23 18.29 -15.72
N GLU A 173 5.11 18.62 -16.66
CA GLU A 173 6.20 17.72 -17.07
C GLU A 173 7.14 17.35 -15.92
N ALA A 174 7.46 18.30 -15.04
CA ALA A 174 8.28 18.06 -13.85
C ALA A 174 7.65 17.03 -12.90
N LEU A 175 6.32 17.04 -12.77
CA LEU A 175 5.59 16.04 -11.99
C LEU A 175 5.48 14.71 -12.76
N ALA A 176 5.19 14.76 -14.06
CA ALA A 176 5.06 13.57 -14.89
C ALA A 176 6.34 12.71 -14.87
N ARG A 177 7.53 13.34 -14.88
CA ARG A 177 8.82 12.63 -14.77
C ARG A 177 9.04 11.94 -13.42
N LYS A 178 8.38 12.39 -12.35
CA LYS A 178 8.44 11.74 -11.02
C LYS A 178 7.52 10.54 -10.93
N ILE A 179 6.44 10.52 -11.71
CA ILE A 179 5.44 9.46 -11.69
C ILE A 179 5.94 8.30 -12.57
N GLN A 180 6.30 7.20 -11.93
CA GLN A 180 6.74 5.99 -12.60
C GLN A 180 5.68 4.89 -12.44
N PRO A 181 5.47 4.03 -13.45
CA PRO A 181 4.70 2.81 -13.27
C PRO A 181 5.42 1.92 -12.25
N LEU A 182 4.68 1.04 -11.57
CA LEU A 182 5.30 -0.02 -10.79
C LEU A 182 6.22 -0.86 -11.71
N GLY A 183 7.50 -0.98 -11.34
CA GLY A 183 8.49 -1.73 -12.10
C GLY A 183 8.07 -3.17 -12.34
N GLU A 184 8.31 -3.67 -13.56
CA GLU A 184 8.01 -5.05 -13.91
C GLU A 184 8.78 -6.04 -13.03
N ILE A 185 8.15 -7.19 -12.74
CA ILE A 185 8.79 -8.25 -11.98
C ILE A 185 9.85 -8.89 -12.87
N ALA A 186 11.12 -8.70 -12.50
CA ALA A 186 12.26 -9.21 -13.24
C ALA A 186 12.23 -10.75 -13.31
N LEU A 187 12.81 -11.34 -14.35
CA LEU A 187 12.81 -12.80 -14.52
C LEU A 187 13.33 -13.58 -13.29
N PRO A 188 14.46 -13.20 -12.66
CA PRO A 188 14.94 -13.89 -11.46
C PRO A 188 13.97 -13.78 -10.28
N GLU A 189 13.36 -12.60 -10.12
CA GLU A 189 12.36 -12.33 -9.08
C GLU A 189 11.09 -13.17 -9.32
N ARG A 190 10.66 -13.30 -10.58
CA ARG A 190 9.55 -14.16 -10.97
C ARG A 190 9.82 -15.62 -10.63
N VAL A 191 11.01 -16.13 -10.92
CA VAL A 191 11.41 -17.50 -10.57
C VAL A 191 11.41 -17.70 -9.05
N LEU A 192 11.97 -16.76 -8.30
CA LEU A 192 11.97 -16.79 -6.84
C LEU A 192 10.55 -16.86 -6.28
N TYR A 193 9.65 -15.99 -6.73
CA TYR A 193 8.28 -15.92 -6.23
C TYR A 193 7.48 -17.16 -6.60
N ILE A 194 7.52 -17.60 -7.86
CA ILE A 194 6.82 -18.82 -8.27
C ILE A 194 7.36 -20.03 -7.51
N GLY A 195 8.68 -20.18 -7.41
CA GLY A 195 9.30 -21.29 -6.68
C GLY A 195 8.92 -21.31 -5.20
N SER A 196 8.91 -20.14 -4.55
CA SER A 196 8.51 -20.00 -3.14
C SER A 196 7.04 -20.36 -2.93
N ILE A 197 6.17 -19.92 -3.84
CA ILE A 197 4.73 -20.22 -3.81
C ILE A 197 4.50 -21.73 -3.96
N LEU A 198 5.15 -22.37 -4.93
CA LEU A 198 5.01 -23.81 -5.15
C LEU A 198 5.55 -24.62 -3.98
N LEU A 199 6.70 -24.22 -3.42
CA LEU A 199 7.31 -24.86 -2.25
C LEU A 199 6.40 -24.73 -1.01
N GLY A 200 5.89 -23.53 -0.74
CA GLY A 200 4.95 -23.27 0.35
C GLY A 200 3.67 -24.08 0.21
N GLY A 201 3.05 -24.03 -0.97
CA GLY A 201 1.84 -24.80 -1.26
C GLY A 201 2.04 -26.30 -1.14
N GLY A 202 3.10 -26.83 -1.74
CA GLY A 202 3.42 -28.25 -1.69
C GLY A 202 3.64 -28.76 -0.27
N LEU A 203 4.41 -28.02 0.54
CA LEU A 203 4.69 -28.42 1.93
C LEU A 203 3.41 -28.40 2.78
N TRP A 204 2.58 -27.37 2.67
CA TRP A 204 1.34 -27.29 3.46
C TRP A 204 0.31 -28.33 3.04
N VAL A 205 0.18 -28.61 1.74
CA VAL A 205 -0.69 -29.70 1.27
C VAL A 205 -0.21 -31.04 1.83
N TRP A 206 1.11 -31.31 1.82
CA TRP A 206 1.66 -32.52 2.41
C TRP A 206 1.43 -32.59 3.93
N LEU A 207 1.66 -31.50 4.66
CA LEU A 207 1.43 -31.43 6.10
C LEU A 207 -0.04 -31.70 6.46
N ILE A 208 -0.99 -31.09 5.74
CA ILE A 208 -2.43 -31.31 5.95
C ILE A 208 -2.80 -32.78 5.67
N ALA A 209 -2.31 -33.34 4.56
CA ALA A 209 -2.55 -34.73 4.23
C ALA A 209 -1.95 -35.68 5.28
N TRP A 210 -0.73 -35.43 5.73
CA TRP A 210 -0.06 -36.22 6.78
C TRP A 210 -0.82 -36.17 8.10
N MET A 211 -1.23 -34.98 8.57
CA MET A 211 -2.02 -34.86 9.80
C MET A 211 -3.36 -35.62 9.69
N SER A 212 -4.01 -35.61 8.53
CA SER A 212 -5.25 -36.37 8.32
C SER A 212 -5.07 -37.89 8.35
N THR A 213 -3.83 -38.40 8.20
CA THR A 213 -3.52 -39.82 8.34
C THR A 213 -3.18 -40.25 9.77
N LEU A 214 -2.93 -39.30 10.67
CA LEU A 214 -2.61 -39.55 12.09
C LEU A 214 -3.85 -39.56 13.00
N GLU A 215 -5.01 -39.12 12.50
CA GLU A 215 -6.29 -39.22 13.19
C GLU A 215 -6.94 -40.60 12.94
N TRP A 216 -6.34 -41.67 13.48
CA TRP A 216 -6.92 -43.03 13.60
C TRP A 216 -6.48 -43.70 14.90
#